data_AF-A0A9E1IG72-F1
#
_entry.id   AF-A0A9E1IG72-F1
#
_cell.length_a   1.000
_cell.length_b   1.000
_cell.length_c   1.000
_cell.angle_alpha   90.00
_cell.angle_beta   90.00
_cell.angle_gamma   90.00
#
_symmetry.space_group_name_H-M   'P 1'
#
loop_
_entity.id
_entity.type
_entity.pdbx_description
1 polymer ?
#
loop_
_entity_poly.entity_id
_entity_poly.type
_entity_poly.pdbx_seq_one_letter_code
_entity_poly.pdbx_strand_id
1 'polypeptide(L)'
;MSSPSKKMNLRDLLNQARWRDGNLHTWSVDIVHRGLPGDRREVLGSRIAKVLAGGIEIEGDESDSDTIFIPYHRFLQVRGGQNQVVWDKVSGLCQVALACEVQVDSLCVDDSRLSPGPTGSVGRDFSTGNLCFESASVTLRPRNGAGKEVSSQIDVLLSDPQDEMLVIDGSAGEGGGQVLRSALTLSLLTRRPFTLKNIRAGRKKPGLMRQHLTCVHAAAAISKARVKGDKLRSMSLVFRPGSLVSGDHVFNIGTAGSVCLVLQTLALPLAMAGGASEVTVAGGTHTRWAPPFPFLAEAWLPLVQRMGVDLSLELRGAGFYPAGGGKVVMTVGAGEGGLKPLYLDSPGQPPSLEVDLKAVVSNIPEGIARRELQAAAELLGDTSLRLQSQTLRSPGPGNAIWLTVRGPAVTQVFTAIGEKGKRAEEVGLEVASRFVDWRDSQTSVCQHLTDQLMIPLALAGSGRFSCQEPTMHSWTNIEVVGAFTGRKLLVCDLGGGRFEVGL
;
A
#
# COMPACT_ATOMS: atom_id res chain seq x y z
N MET A 1 -1.61 2.04 33.79
CA MET A 1 -1.41 3.50 33.89
C MET A 1 -1.50 4.06 32.48
N SER A 2 -2.60 4.72 32.15
CA SER A 2 -2.82 5.36 30.85
C SER A 2 -1.86 6.54 30.70
N SER A 3 -1.02 6.51 29.67
CA SER A 3 -0.20 7.66 29.29
C SER A 3 -1.10 8.86 28.99
N PRO A 4 -0.75 10.08 29.45
CA PRO A 4 -1.57 11.26 29.21
C PRO A 4 -1.60 11.57 27.72
N SER A 5 -2.80 11.69 27.15
CA SER A 5 -3.01 12.11 25.76
C SER A 5 -2.31 13.45 25.52
N LYS A 6 -1.29 13.47 24.67
CA LYS A 6 -0.56 14.68 24.28
C LYS A 6 -1.57 15.68 23.71
N LYS A 7 -1.71 16.86 24.35
CA LYS A 7 -2.58 17.94 23.84
C LYS A 7 -2.09 18.34 22.44
N MET A 8 -2.99 18.21 21.47
CA MET A 8 -2.74 18.56 20.08
C MET A 8 -2.41 20.05 19.97
N ASN A 9 -1.27 20.39 19.37
CA ASN A 9 -0.85 21.78 19.16
C ASN A 9 -1.12 22.23 17.71
N LEU A 10 -0.86 23.51 17.41
CA LEU A 10 -1.11 24.10 16.09
C LEU A 10 -0.33 23.41 14.95
N ARG A 11 0.90 22.95 15.22
CA ARG A 11 1.69 22.17 14.27
C ARG A 11 1.04 20.82 14.01
N ASP A 12 0.59 20.14 15.06
CA ASP A 12 -0.10 18.85 14.95
C ASP A 12 -1.39 18.99 14.14
N LEU A 13 -2.13 20.10 14.32
CA LEU A 13 -3.35 20.42 13.57
C LEU A 13 -3.07 20.59 12.08
N LEU A 14 -2.09 21.42 11.72
CA LEU A 14 -1.74 21.66 10.32
C LEU A 14 -1.14 20.40 9.66
N ASN A 15 -0.36 19.61 10.39
CA ASN A 15 0.15 18.33 9.90
C ASN A 15 -0.97 17.30 9.74
N GLN A 16 -1.98 17.30 10.62
CA GLN A 16 -3.16 16.46 10.44
C GLN A 16 -3.90 16.85 9.15
N ALA A 17 -4.20 18.15 8.98
CA ALA A 17 -4.86 18.65 7.77
C ALA A 17 -4.06 18.35 6.49
N ARG A 18 -2.72 18.43 6.57
CA ARG A 18 -1.83 18.20 5.43
C ARG A 18 -1.69 16.74 5.05
N TRP A 19 -1.41 15.89 6.04
CA TRP A 19 -0.95 14.52 5.81
C TRP A 19 -2.00 13.47 6.12
N ARG A 20 -2.89 13.71 7.09
CA ARG A 20 -3.94 12.77 7.49
C ARG A 20 -5.23 12.99 6.69
N ASP A 21 -5.68 14.24 6.63
CA ASP A 21 -6.97 14.60 6.05
C ASP A 21 -6.84 15.10 4.60
N GLY A 22 -5.60 15.40 4.16
CA GLY A 22 -5.27 15.81 2.77
C GLY A 22 -5.93 17.11 2.32
N ASN A 23 -6.58 17.84 3.22
CA ASN A 23 -7.45 18.96 2.93
C ASN A 23 -6.85 20.32 3.29
N LEU A 24 -5.59 20.38 3.75
CA LEU A 24 -4.93 21.65 4.08
C LEU A 24 -5.01 22.68 2.93
N HIS A 25 -4.99 22.24 1.68
CA HIS A 25 -5.12 23.12 0.52
C HIS A 25 -6.44 23.91 0.46
N THR A 26 -7.49 23.44 1.15
CA THR A 26 -8.80 24.10 1.29
C THR A 26 -8.91 25.01 2.51
N TRP A 27 -7.88 25.05 3.36
CA TRP A 27 -7.88 25.81 4.61
C TRP A 27 -7.33 27.21 4.39
N SER A 28 -7.58 28.10 5.34
CA SER A 28 -6.93 29.41 5.40
C SER A 28 -6.44 29.75 6.80
N VAL A 29 -5.40 30.57 6.85
CA VAL A 29 -4.72 31.00 8.07
C VAL A 29 -4.66 32.52 8.10
N ASP A 30 -5.32 33.13 9.08
CA ASP A 30 -5.22 34.55 9.34
C ASP A 30 -3.97 34.85 10.18
N ILE A 31 -3.13 35.77 9.71
CA ILE A 31 -1.89 36.17 10.36
C ILE A 31 -1.80 37.69 10.58
N VAL A 32 -1.02 38.11 11.57
CA VAL A 32 -0.55 39.50 11.68
C VAL A 32 0.59 39.71 10.68
N HIS A 33 0.36 40.57 9.70
CA HIS A 33 1.33 40.96 8.69
C HIS A 33 2.21 42.10 9.23
N ARG A 34 3.54 41.98 9.07
CA ARG A 34 4.57 42.97 9.48
C ARG A 34 4.62 43.39 10.96
N GLY A 35 3.86 42.74 11.85
CA GLY A 35 3.94 42.97 13.30
C GLY A 35 3.24 44.24 13.80
N LEU A 36 2.50 44.95 12.93
CA LEU A 36 1.65 46.07 13.31
C LEU A 36 0.28 45.56 13.81
N PRO A 37 -0.20 45.98 14.99
CA PRO A 37 -1.54 45.62 15.46
C PRO A 37 -2.60 46.15 14.49
N GLY A 38 -3.23 45.26 13.73
CA GLY A 38 -4.31 45.59 12.79
C GLY A 38 -4.02 45.26 11.31
N ASP A 39 -2.76 45.07 10.93
CA ASP A 39 -2.39 44.61 9.58
C ASP A 39 -2.55 43.09 9.51
N ARG A 40 -3.64 42.61 8.91
CA ARG A 40 -4.00 41.18 8.82
C ARG A 40 -3.87 40.70 7.38
N ARG A 41 -3.31 39.51 7.21
CA ARG A 41 -3.24 38.83 5.90
C ARG A 41 -3.76 37.42 6.04
N GLU A 42 -4.53 36.98 5.05
CA GLU A 42 -4.93 35.58 4.91
C GLU A 42 -3.88 34.83 4.08
N VAL A 43 -3.47 33.67 4.57
CA VAL A 43 -2.59 32.72 3.88
C VAL A 43 -3.42 31.50 3.53
N LEU A 44 -3.59 31.25 2.23
CA LEU A 44 -4.24 30.05 1.74
C LEU A 44 -3.38 28.82 2.02
N GLY A 45 -3.99 27.74 2.48
CA GLY A 45 -3.29 26.50 2.80
C GLY A 45 -2.63 25.84 1.60
N SER A 46 -3.11 26.13 0.38
CA SER A 46 -2.48 25.73 -0.88
C SER A 46 -1.08 26.31 -1.08
N ARG A 47 -0.75 27.43 -0.42
CA ARG A 47 0.57 28.08 -0.49
C ARG A 47 1.57 27.57 0.54
N ILE A 48 1.15 26.68 1.45
CA ILE A 48 2.00 26.21 2.56
C ILE A 48 2.96 25.13 2.05
N ALA A 49 4.19 25.51 1.73
CA ALA A 49 5.24 24.61 1.27
C ALA A 49 5.71 23.65 2.37
N LYS A 50 5.88 24.11 3.62
CA LYS A 50 6.28 23.26 4.76
C LYS A 50 5.62 23.67 6.08
N VAL A 51 5.38 22.69 6.95
CA VAL A 51 4.92 22.89 8.34
C VAL A 51 6.07 22.50 9.29
N LEU A 52 6.67 23.49 9.95
CA LEU A 52 7.87 23.34 10.78
C LEU A 52 7.56 23.43 12.27
N ALA A 53 8.57 23.21 13.11
CA ALA A 53 8.44 23.28 14.57
C ALA A 53 8.05 24.67 15.09
N GLY A 54 8.54 25.74 14.44
CA GLY A 54 8.32 27.13 14.87
C GLY A 54 7.34 27.94 14.02
N GLY A 55 6.82 27.38 12.92
CA GLY A 55 6.01 28.12 11.96
C GLY A 55 5.76 27.34 10.67
N ILE A 56 5.36 28.05 9.62
CA ILE A 56 5.18 27.52 8.27
C ILE A 56 6.11 28.21 7.28
N GLU A 57 6.48 27.53 6.20
CA GLU A 57 7.07 28.15 5.01
C GLU A 57 5.98 28.22 3.93
N ILE A 58 5.83 29.40 3.33
CA ILE A 58 4.92 29.60 2.20
C ILE A 58 5.70 29.92 0.93
N GLU A 59 5.14 29.55 -0.21
CA GLU A 59 5.69 29.93 -1.52
C GLU A 59 5.54 31.44 -1.74
N GLY A 60 6.61 32.09 -2.22
CA GLY A 60 6.63 33.50 -2.61
C GLY A 60 5.62 33.81 -3.72
N ASP A 61 5.27 35.08 -3.90
CA ASP A 61 4.48 35.51 -5.05
C ASP A 61 5.37 35.44 -6.32
N GLU A 62 4.78 35.22 -7.51
CA GLU A 62 5.41 34.78 -8.79
C GLU A 62 6.66 35.55 -9.29
N SER A 63 7.09 36.61 -8.61
CA SER A 63 8.29 37.40 -8.89
C SER A 63 9.52 37.07 -8.02
N ASP A 64 9.39 36.25 -6.97
CA ASP A 64 10.48 35.94 -6.04
C ASP A 64 10.48 34.44 -5.69
N SER A 65 11.57 33.72 -6.00
CA SER A 65 11.68 32.27 -5.77
C SER A 65 11.92 31.88 -4.30
N ASP A 66 11.91 32.86 -3.40
CA ASP A 66 12.23 32.66 -1.99
C ASP A 66 10.99 32.28 -1.18
N THR A 67 11.14 31.27 -0.33
CA THR A 67 10.10 30.86 0.62
C THR A 67 10.02 31.84 1.78
N ILE A 68 8.80 32.20 2.17
CA ILE A 68 8.58 33.13 3.29
C ILE A 68 8.25 32.32 4.55
N PHE A 69 9.07 32.48 5.59
CA PHE A 69 8.82 31.85 6.89
C PHE A 69 7.86 32.68 7.76
N ILE A 70 6.80 32.05 8.25
CA ILE A 70 5.80 32.67 9.13
C ILE A 70 5.75 31.92 10.47
N PRO A 71 6.19 32.54 11.58
CA PRO A 71 6.19 31.88 12.88
C PRO A 71 4.78 31.78 13.50
N TYR A 72 4.53 30.74 14.28
CA TYR A 72 3.20 30.46 14.87
C TYR A 72 2.65 31.59 15.75
N HIS A 73 3.50 32.39 16.41
CA HIS A 73 3.03 33.50 17.24
C HIS A 73 2.31 34.61 16.45
N ARG A 74 2.46 34.64 15.11
CA ARG A 74 1.74 35.56 14.22
C ARG A 74 0.36 35.07 13.82
N PHE A 75 0.01 33.81 14.10
CA PHE A 75 -1.29 33.24 13.75
C PHE A 75 -2.37 33.83 14.64
N LEU A 76 -3.47 34.24 14.03
CA LEU A 76 -4.66 34.75 14.70
C LEU A 76 -5.77 33.69 14.71
N GLN A 77 -5.98 33.04 13.57
CA GLN A 77 -7.07 32.10 13.36
C GLN A 77 -6.74 31.11 12.24
N VAL A 78 -7.22 29.87 12.35
CA VAL A 78 -7.16 28.86 11.28
C VAL A 78 -8.57 28.39 10.98
N ARG A 79 -8.92 28.35 9.69
CA ARG A 79 -10.22 27.97 9.18
C ARG A 79 -10.11 26.73 8.30
N GLY A 80 -10.98 25.74 8.53
CA GLY A 80 -11.08 24.52 7.74
C GLY A 80 -11.83 24.72 6.42
N GLY A 81 -11.92 23.66 5.61
CA GLY A 81 -12.50 23.70 4.26
C GLY A 81 -13.97 24.11 4.13
N GLN A 82 -14.77 24.14 5.21
CA GLN A 82 -16.13 24.71 5.22
C GLN A 82 -16.19 26.08 5.91
N ASN A 83 -15.06 26.79 5.97
CA ASN A 83 -14.88 28.07 6.66
C ASN A 83 -15.12 28.00 8.19
N GLN A 84 -15.16 26.79 8.77
CA GLN A 84 -15.28 26.62 10.22
C GLN A 84 -13.96 26.97 10.91
N VAL A 85 -14.04 27.70 12.02
CA VAL A 85 -12.86 28.01 12.84
C VAL A 85 -12.45 26.75 13.58
N VAL A 86 -11.28 26.22 13.27
CA VAL A 86 -10.72 25.01 13.90
C VAL A 86 -9.71 25.37 14.99
N TRP A 87 -9.15 26.58 14.93
CA TRP A 87 -8.23 27.10 15.93
C TRP A 87 -8.24 28.63 15.93
N ASP A 88 -8.11 29.24 17.11
CA ASP A 88 -7.87 30.67 17.25
C ASP A 88 -6.86 30.98 18.38
N LYS A 89 -6.23 32.16 18.31
CA LYS A 89 -5.15 32.57 19.23
C LYS A 89 -5.61 32.71 20.69
N VAL A 90 -6.90 32.99 20.93
CA VAL A 90 -7.46 33.23 22.27
C VAL A 90 -7.90 31.91 22.91
N SER A 91 -8.59 31.06 22.16
CA SER A 91 -9.25 29.85 22.67
C SER A 91 -8.45 28.57 22.43
N GLY A 92 -7.45 28.59 21.55
CA GLY A 92 -6.75 27.38 21.11
C GLY A 92 -7.58 26.57 20.12
N LEU A 93 -7.62 25.24 20.28
CA LEU A 93 -8.43 24.37 19.42
C LEU A 93 -9.92 24.58 19.70
N CYS A 94 -10.69 24.90 18.66
CA CYS A 94 -12.13 25.10 18.78
C CYS A 94 -12.85 23.74 18.65
N GLN A 95 -13.73 23.41 19.59
CA GLN A 95 -14.62 22.26 19.43
C GLN A 95 -15.62 22.58 18.32
N VAL A 96 -15.62 21.76 17.27
CA VAL A 96 -16.67 21.81 16.25
C VAL A 96 -17.96 21.39 16.93
N ALA A 97 -18.90 22.32 17.07
CA ALA A 97 -20.28 22.00 17.43
C ALA A 97 -20.86 21.18 16.28
N LEU A 98 -20.83 19.85 16.41
CA LEU A 98 -21.59 18.96 15.55
C LEU A 98 -23.07 19.34 15.66
N ALA A 99 -23.69 19.61 14.53
CA ALA A 99 -25.14 19.60 14.39
C ALA A 99 -25.67 18.27 14.98
N CYS A 100 -26.71 18.35 15.81
CA CYS A 100 -27.28 17.26 16.60
C CYS A 100 -27.23 15.90 15.88
N GLU A 101 -26.26 15.07 16.25
CA GLU A 101 -26.33 13.64 16.03
C GLU A 101 -27.40 13.08 16.97
N VAL A 102 -28.45 12.50 16.38
CA VAL A 102 -29.36 11.63 17.12
C VAL A 102 -28.56 10.38 17.49
N GLN A 103 -28.21 10.26 18.76
CA GLN A 103 -27.55 9.07 19.30
C GLN A 103 -28.58 7.93 19.36
N VAL A 104 -28.51 6.99 18.43
CA VAL A 104 -29.29 5.75 18.45
C VAL A 104 -28.50 4.74 19.29
N ASP A 105 -28.81 4.68 20.59
CA ASP A 105 -28.10 3.80 21.54
C ASP A 105 -28.35 2.30 21.30
N SER A 106 -29.43 1.94 20.60
CA SER A 106 -29.66 0.58 20.11
C SER A 106 -30.67 0.55 18.96
N LEU A 107 -30.38 -0.25 17.93
CA LEU A 107 -31.35 -0.66 16.91
C LEU A 107 -31.82 -2.08 17.29
N CYS A 108 -32.98 -2.19 17.93
CA CYS A 108 -33.58 -3.50 18.20
C CYS A 108 -34.32 -3.97 16.95
N VAL A 109 -33.77 -4.97 16.25
CA VAL A 109 -34.49 -5.73 15.23
C VAL A 109 -35.25 -6.83 15.96
N ASP A 110 -36.58 -6.78 15.93
CA ASP A 110 -37.44 -7.83 16.46
C ASP A 110 -37.52 -8.97 15.42
N ASP A 111 -36.67 -9.98 15.57
CA ASP A 111 -36.60 -11.17 14.70
C ASP A 111 -37.90 -12.01 14.73
N SER A 112 -38.82 -11.75 15.66
CA SER A 112 -40.03 -12.57 15.86
C SER A 112 -41.13 -12.36 14.81
N ARG A 113 -40.95 -11.44 13.83
CA ARG A 113 -41.93 -11.17 12.76
C ARG A 113 -41.39 -11.29 11.34
N LEU A 114 -40.22 -11.89 11.13
CA LEU A 114 -39.74 -12.23 9.80
C LEU A 114 -40.54 -13.42 9.25
N SER A 115 -41.61 -13.13 8.51
CA SER A 115 -42.24 -14.12 7.63
C SER A 115 -41.43 -14.20 6.32
N PRO A 116 -41.10 -15.41 5.82
CA PRO A 116 -40.39 -15.53 4.55
C PRO A 116 -41.32 -15.12 3.41
N GLY A 117 -41.11 -13.94 2.85
CA GLY A 117 -41.62 -13.59 1.52
C GLY A 117 -40.84 -14.35 0.45
N PRO A 118 -41.45 -14.67 -0.71
CA PRO A 118 -40.79 -15.47 -1.72
C PRO A 118 -39.66 -14.66 -2.39
N THR A 119 -38.48 -15.28 -2.46
CA THR A 119 -37.27 -14.89 -3.22
C THR A 119 -36.56 -13.58 -2.80
N GLY A 120 -35.50 -13.73 -2.00
CA GLY A 120 -34.51 -12.68 -1.73
C GLY A 120 -33.60 -13.07 -0.57
N SER A 121 -32.39 -13.55 -0.85
CA SER A 121 -31.42 -14.02 0.14
C SER A 121 -30.88 -12.88 0.99
N VAL A 122 -31.16 -12.90 2.30
CA VAL A 122 -30.42 -12.11 3.31
C VAL A 122 -29.01 -12.68 3.41
N GLY A 123 -28.00 -11.93 3.00
CA GLY A 123 -26.59 -12.33 3.02
C GLY A 123 -25.72 -11.26 3.68
N ARG A 124 -24.74 -11.69 4.47
CA ARG A 124 -23.66 -10.82 4.98
C ARG A 124 -22.70 -10.50 3.84
N ASP A 125 -22.34 -9.23 3.67
CA ASP A 125 -21.20 -8.84 2.83
C ASP A 125 -19.89 -9.16 3.57
N PHE A 126 -19.19 -10.20 3.12
CA PHE A 126 -17.95 -10.68 3.72
C PHE A 126 -16.74 -9.74 3.49
N SER A 127 -16.89 -8.67 2.70
CA SER A 127 -15.83 -7.68 2.47
C SER A 127 -15.84 -6.52 3.47
N THR A 128 -17.02 -6.14 3.97
CA THR A 128 -17.23 -4.96 4.84
C THR A 128 -17.70 -5.31 6.25
N GLY A 129 -18.31 -6.49 6.47
CA GLY A 129 -18.86 -6.88 7.77
C GLY A 129 -20.19 -6.21 8.14
N ASN A 130 -20.81 -5.47 7.23
CA ASN A 130 -22.09 -4.80 7.47
C ASN A 130 -23.30 -5.73 7.22
N LEU A 131 -24.36 -5.55 8.01
CA LEU A 131 -25.68 -6.14 7.78
C LEU A 131 -26.44 -5.27 6.79
N CYS A 132 -26.92 -5.84 5.67
CA CYS A 132 -27.78 -5.15 4.72
C CYS A 132 -29.25 -5.41 5.07
N PHE A 133 -30.04 -4.35 5.24
CA PHE A 133 -31.49 -4.41 5.45
C PHE A 133 -32.19 -3.56 4.38
N GLU A 134 -33.30 -4.07 3.82
CA GLU A 134 -34.10 -3.33 2.83
C GLU A 134 -35.01 -2.26 3.45
N SER A 135 -35.26 -2.32 4.77
CA SER A 135 -35.97 -1.27 5.51
C SER A 135 -35.64 -1.34 7.01
N ALA A 136 -35.65 -0.20 7.70
CA ALA A 136 -35.51 -0.13 9.15
C ALA A 136 -36.64 0.73 9.74
N SER A 137 -37.19 0.31 10.88
CA SER A 137 -38.14 1.11 11.65
C SER A 137 -37.42 1.67 12.88
N VAL A 138 -37.50 2.98 13.08
CA VAL A 138 -36.94 3.66 14.25
C VAL A 138 -38.09 4.12 15.13
N THR A 139 -38.08 3.70 16.39
CA THR A 139 -39.07 4.09 17.39
C THR A 139 -38.39 4.92 18.46
N LEU A 140 -38.73 6.21 18.53
CA LEU A 140 -38.18 7.10 19.54
C LEU A 140 -39.09 7.11 20.77
N ARG A 141 -38.52 6.84 21.95
CA ARG A 141 -39.21 6.93 23.23
C ARG A 141 -38.70 8.10 24.06
N PRO A 142 -39.59 8.94 24.61
CA PRO A 142 -39.18 10.02 25.49
C PRO A 142 -38.66 9.46 26.82
N ARG A 143 -37.51 9.99 27.25
CA ARG A 143 -36.71 9.50 28.39
C ARG A 143 -37.46 9.43 29.73
N ASN A 144 -38.57 10.17 29.87
CA ASN A 144 -39.33 10.29 31.12
C ASN A 144 -40.75 9.70 31.04
N GLY A 145 -41.08 8.90 30.02
CA GLY A 145 -42.36 8.17 29.92
C GLY A 145 -43.62 9.03 29.68
N ALA A 146 -43.49 10.35 29.63
CA ALA A 146 -44.60 11.29 29.46
C ALA A 146 -44.61 11.97 28.07
N GLY A 147 -44.53 11.19 27.00
CA GLY A 147 -44.70 11.72 25.63
C GLY A 147 -45.11 10.64 24.64
N LYS A 148 -45.74 11.03 23.53
CA LYS A 148 -46.20 10.12 22.47
C LYS A 148 -45.02 9.45 21.79
N GLU A 149 -45.12 8.12 21.65
CA GLU A 149 -44.23 7.32 20.81
C GLU A 149 -44.44 7.75 19.35
N VAL A 150 -43.35 8.10 18.67
CA VAL A 150 -43.37 8.47 17.24
C VAL A 150 -42.60 7.39 16.51
N SER A 151 -43.30 6.67 15.63
CA SER A 151 -42.71 5.70 14.71
C SER A 151 -42.77 6.27 13.29
N SER A 152 -41.68 6.12 12.55
CA SER A 152 -41.58 6.50 11.14
C SER A 152 -40.87 5.39 10.37
N GLN A 153 -41.32 5.13 9.14
CA GLN A 153 -40.61 4.30 8.19
C GLN A 153 -39.59 5.17 7.46
N ILE A 154 -38.33 4.77 7.51
CA ILE A 154 -37.26 5.41 6.76
C ILE A 154 -36.87 4.45 5.64
N ASP A 155 -37.08 4.87 4.39
CA ASP A 155 -36.50 4.19 3.24
C ASP A 155 -34.99 4.49 3.24
N VAL A 156 -34.20 3.52 3.69
CA VAL A 156 -32.74 3.59 3.63
C VAL A 156 -32.34 3.17 2.22
N LEU A 157 -32.09 4.16 1.37
CA LEU A 157 -31.48 3.92 0.06
C LEU A 157 -30.01 3.53 0.30
N LEU A 158 -29.76 2.23 0.47
CA LEU A 158 -28.42 1.66 0.44
C LEU A 158 -27.92 1.74 -1.01
N SER A 159 -27.38 2.90 -1.41
CA SER A 159 -26.55 2.95 -2.61
C SER A 159 -25.33 2.07 -2.35
N ASP A 160 -25.18 0.99 -3.10
CA ASP A 160 -24.02 0.12 -2.98
C ASP A 160 -22.75 0.97 -3.25
N PRO A 161 -21.82 1.13 -2.27
CA PRO A 161 -20.58 1.86 -2.49
C PRO A 161 -19.71 1.24 -3.61
N GLN A 162 -20.11 0.08 -4.14
CA GLN A 162 -19.57 -0.56 -5.35
C GLN A 162 -19.88 0.18 -6.66
N ASP A 163 -20.88 1.07 -6.72
CA ASP A 163 -21.17 1.84 -7.94
C ASP A 163 -20.44 3.20 -8.02
N GLU A 164 -19.89 3.67 -6.90
CA GLU A 164 -19.16 4.94 -6.87
C GLU A 164 -17.78 4.79 -7.53
N MET A 165 -17.59 5.57 -8.59
CA MET A 165 -16.34 5.61 -9.35
C MET A 165 -15.24 6.30 -8.55
N LEU A 166 -14.35 5.51 -7.92
CA LEU A 166 -13.22 6.07 -7.19
C LEU A 166 -12.26 6.80 -8.14
N VAL A 167 -11.86 8.03 -7.84
CA VAL A 167 -10.88 8.78 -8.63
C VAL A 167 -9.55 8.81 -7.88
N ILE A 168 -8.50 8.28 -8.50
CA ILE A 168 -7.16 8.20 -7.92
C ILE A 168 -6.21 9.03 -8.76
N ASP A 169 -5.39 9.85 -8.10
CA ASP A 169 -4.31 10.55 -8.76
C ASP A 169 -3.03 9.70 -8.83
N GLY A 170 -2.64 9.30 -10.04
CA GLY A 170 -1.45 8.50 -10.30
C GLY A 170 -0.13 9.28 -10.25
N SER A 171 -0.16 10.59 -10.00
CA SER A 171 1.03 11.37 -9.59
C SER A 171 1.26 11.41 -8.09
N ALA A 172 0.28 11.06 -7.26
CA ALA A 172 0.43 11.04 -5.81
C ALA A 172 1.51 10.02 -5.37
N GLY A 173 2.12 10.28 -4.20
CA GLY A 173 3.18 9.45 -3.65
C GLY A 173 4.41 9.37 -4.58
N GLU A 174 4.81 8.15 -4.96
CA GLU A 174 5.98 7.94 -5.83
C GLU A 174 5.73 8.21 -7.34
N GLY A 175 4.48 8.51 -7.72
CA GLY A 175 4.09 8.72 -9.12
C GLY A 175 4.53 7.57 -10.05
N GLY A 176 4.51 6.34 -9.54
CA GLY A 176 5.08 5.16 -10.19
C GLY A 176 4.04 4.14 -10.65
N GLY A 177 4.47 2.90 -10.82
CA GLY A 177 3.58 1.80 -11.23
C GLY A 177 2.86 1.15 -10.05
N GLN A 178 3.22 1.46 -8.81
CA GLN A 178 2.66 0.83 -7.61
C GLN A 178 1.18 1.16 -7.43
N VAL A 179 0.81 2.45 -7.53
CA VAL A 179 -0.60 2.92 -7.40
C VAL A 179 -1.54 2.11 -8.27
N LEU A 180 -1.16 1.90 -9.55
CA LEU A 180 -1.96 1.14 -10.50
C LEU A 180 -2.15 -0.32 -10.05
N ARG A 181 -1.08 -1.00 -9.64
CA ARG A 181 -1.16 -2.42 -9.24
C ARG A 181 -2.00 -2.59 -7.99
N SER A 182 -1.77 -1.77 -6.97
CA SER A 182 -2.55 -1.76 -5.74
C SER A 182 -4.03 -1.48 -6.02
N ALA A 183 -4.33 -0.49 -6.87
CA ALA A 183 -5.69 -0.15 -7.26
C ALA A 183 -6.37 -1.28 -8.05
N LEU A 184 -5.66 -1.96 -8.96
CA LEU A 184 -6.20 -3.14 -9.67
C LEU A 184 -6.54 -4.26 -8.68
N THR A 185 -5.59 -4.64 -7.81
CA THR A 185 -5.81 -5.69 -6.81
C THR A 185 -6.99 -5.37 -5.88
N LEU A 186 -7.05 -4.16 -5.34
CA LEU A 186 -8.11 -3.76 -4.43
C LEU A 186 -9.45 -3.58 -5.14
N SER A 187 -9.47 -3.06 -6.36
CA SER A 187 -10.67 -2.98 -7.20
C SER A 187 -11.28 -4.35 -7.46
N LEU A 188 -10.45 -5.34 -7.80
CA LEU A 188 -10.89 -6.72 -7.99
C LEU A 188 -11.50 -7.33 -6.73
N LEU A 189 -10.87 -7.11 -5.57
CA LEU A 189 -11.28 -7.69 -4.29
C LEU A 189 -12.51 -7.01 -3.68
N THR A 190 -12.63 -5.70 -3.86
CA THR A 190 -13.76 -4.90 -3.32
C THR A 190 -14.90 -4.74 -4.31
N ARG A 191 -14.72 -5.19 -5.57
CA ARG A 191 -15.60 -4.91 -6.71
C ARG A 191 -15.87 -3.43 -6.99
N ARG A 192 -15.07 -2.53 -6.42
CA ARG A 192 -15.22 -1.08 -6.62
C ARG A 192 -14.49 -0.63 -7.88
N PRO A 193 -15.14 0.09 -8.79
CA PRO A 193 -14.51 0.59 -10.00
C PRO A 193 -13.64 1.81 -9.69
N PHE A 194 -12.55 2.02 -10.43
CA PHE A 194 -11.73 3.23 -10.30
C PHE A 194 -11.35 3.90 -11.63
N THR A 195 -11.10 5.21 -11.57
CA THR A 195 -10.43 6.01 -12.59
C THR A 195 -9.08 6.46 -12.05
N LEU A 196 -8.00 6.04 -12.69
CA LEU A 196 -6.65 6.50 -12.39
C LEU A 196 -6.26 7.60 -13.39
N LYS A 197 -5.92 8.78 -12.91
CA LYS A 197 -5.44 9.92 -13.70
C LYS A 197 -3.93 10.10 -13.53
N ASN A 198 -3.31 10.97 -14.34
CA ASN A 198 -1.89 11.34 -14.27
C ASN A 198 -0.91 10.16 -14.13
N ILE A 199 -1.20 9.03 -14.79
CA ILE A 199 -0.43 7.80 -14.64
C ILE A 199 1.05 8.08 -14.94
N ARG A 200 1.89 7.96 -13.92
CA ARG A 200 3.34 8.15 -14.03
C ARG A 200 3.76 9.50 -14.61
N ALA A 201 3.00 10.57 -14.33
CA ALA A 201 3.25 11.90 -14.88
C ALA A 201 4.67 12.43 -14.60
N GLY A 202 5.23 12.17 -13.40
CA GLY A 202 6.58 12.60 -13.02
C GLY A 202 7.73 11.72 -13.53
N ARG A 203 7.47 10.65 -14.31
CA ARG A 203 8.52 9.74 -14.79
C ARG A 203 9.01 10.16 -16.17
N LYS A 204 10.30 9.92 -16.46
CA LYS A 204 10.94 10.17 -17.77
C LYS A 204 10.14 9.64 -18.98
N LYS A 205 9.44 8.51 -18.80
CA LYS A 205 8.49 7.97 -19.78
C LYS A 205 7.13 7.91 -19.11
N PRO A 206 6.26 8.93 -19.25
CA PRO A 206 4.97 8.97 -18.57
C PRO A 206 3.96 7.98 -19.17
N GLY A 207 2.88 7.75 -18.43
CA GLY A 207 1.79 6.86 -18.83
C GLY A 207 2.06 5.36 -18.65
N LEU A 208 1.12 4.55 -19.13
CA LEU A 208 1.19 3.09 -19.11
C LEU A 208 2.36 2.56 -19.96
N MET A 209 3.10 1.61 -19.41
CA MET A 209 4.18 0.87 -20.11
C MET A 209 3.68 -0.55 -20.35
N ARG A 210 4.40 -1.35 -21.14
CA ARG A 210 3.99 -2.73 -21.46
C ARG A 210 3.67 -3.58 -20.22
N GLN A 211 4.54 -3.56 -19.20
CA GLN A 211 4.27 -4.25 -17.93
C GLN A 211 3.00 -3.77 -17.21
N HIS A 212 2.66 -2.48 -17.31
CA HIS A 212 1.45 -1.93 -16.72
C HIS A 212 0.21 -2.39 -17.50
N LEU A 213 0.30 -2.39 -18.83
CA LEU A 213 -0.76 -2.93 -19.69
C LEU A 213 -0.98 -4.41 -19.41
N THR A 214 0.08 -5.20 -19.23
CA THR A 214 -0.07 -6.61 -18.85
C THR A 214 -0.78 -6.77 -17.51
N CYS A 215 -0.47 -5.96 -16.48
CA CYS A 215 -1.23 -5.96 -15.23
C CYS A 215 -2.72 -5.66 -15.47
N VAL A 216 -3.03 -4.63 -16.27
CA VAL A 216 -4.41 -4.22 -16.58
C VAL A 216 -5.16 -5.31 -17.35
N HIS A 217 -4.56 -5.86 -18.40
CA HIS A 217 -5.15 -6.91 -19.22
C HIS A 217 -5.32 -8.21 -18.45
N ALA A 218 -4.36 -8.57 -17.59
CA ALA A 218 -4.49 -9.73 -16.74
C ALA A 218 -5.60 -9.56 -15.69
N ALA A 219 -5.66 -8.41 -15.02
CA ALA A 219 -6.74 -8.07 -14.10
C ALA A 219 -8.12 -8.10 -14.80
N ALA A 220 -8.19 -7.60 -16.03
CA ALA A 220 -9.42 -7.62 -16.82
C ALA A 220 -9.83 -9.04 -17.23
N ALA A 221 -8.87 -9.89 -17.60
CA ALA A 221 -9.12 -11.28 -17.98
C ALA A 221 -9.71 -12.09 -16.81
N ILE A 222 -9.15 -11.95 -15.61
CA ILE A 222 -9.60 -12.70 -14.43
C ILE A 222 -10.89 -12.15 -13.80
N SER A 223 -11.46 -11.06 -14.32
CA SER A 223 -12.67 -10.45 -13.75
C SER A 223 -13.71 -10.02 -14.79
N LYS A 224 -13.48 -10.31 -16.08
CA LYS A 224 -14.31 -9.81 -17.20
C LYS A 224 -14.54 -8.28 -17.11
N ALA A 225 -13.50 -7.54 -16.69
CA ALA A 225 -13.62 -6.10 -16.43
C ALA A 225 -13.89 -5.31 -17.72
N ARG A 226 -14.64 -4.21 -17.60
CA ARG A 226 -14.68 -3.18 -18.63
C ARG A 226 -13.56 -2.19 -18.39
N VAL A 227 -12.72 -2.00 -19.41
CA VAL A 227 -11.54 -1.13 -19.32
C VAL A 227 -11.56 -0.07 -20.42
N LYS A 228 -11.18 1.16 -20.09
CA LYS A 228 -10.99 2.25 -21.04
C LYS A 228 -9.66 2.94 -20.77
N GLY A 229 -8.86 3.16 -21.81
CA GLY A 229 -7.57 3.85 -21.71
C GLY A 229 -6.37 2.93 -21.51
N ASP A 230 -6.54 1.62 -21.70
CA ASP A 230 -5.51 0.58 -21.70
C ASP A 230 -4.63 0.59 -22.96
N LYS A 231 -4.08 1.76 -23.28
CA LYS A 231 -3.15 1.95 -24.39
C LYS A 231 -1.78 2.40 -23.88
N LEU A 232 -0.74 2.09 -24.64
CA LEU A 232 0.63 2.49 -24.30
C LEU A 232 0.70 4.03 -24.14
N ARG A 233 1.39 4.48 -23.08
CA ARG A 233 1.53 5.87 -22.66
C ARG A 233 0.22 6.57 -22.26
N SER A 234 -0.89 5.85 -22.11
CA SER A 234 -2.09 6.47 -21.55
C SER A 234 -1.81 7.01 -20.15
N MET A 235 -2.26 8.24 -19.90
CA MET A 235 -2.20 8.88 -18.58
C MET A 235 -3.52 8.78 -17.82
N SER A 236 -4.54 8.15 -18.41
CA SER A 236 -5.81 7.88 -17.77
C SER A 236 -6.27 6.45 -18.05
N LEU A 237 -6.77 5.79 -17.01
CA LEU A 237 -7.35 4.46 -17.08
C LEU A 237 -8.65 4.44 -16.30
N VAL A 238 -9.72 3.91 -16.88
CA VAL A 238 -10.95 3.57 -16.18
C VAL A 238 -11.04 2.05 -16.14
N PHE A 239 -11.23 1.49 -14.95
CA PHE A 239 -11.31 0.05 -14.72
C PHE A 239 -12.58 -0.24 -13.91
N ARG A 240 -13.45 -1.08 -14.48
CA ARG A 240 -14.68 -1.58 -13.83
C ARG A 240 -14.59 -3.09 -13.70
N PRO A 241 -14.28 -3.63 -12.50
CA PRO A 241 -14.20 -5.07 -12.30
C PRO A 241 -15.57 -5.71 -12.52
N GLY A 242 -15.58 -6.94 -13.04
CA GLY A 242 -16.73 -7.83 -12.92
C GLY A 242 -16.45 -8.92 -11.87
N SER A 243 -17.20 -10.02 -11.92
CA SER A 243 -16.95 -11.17 -11.05
C SER A 243 -15.63 -11.85 -11.39
N LEU A 244 -14.89 -12.24 -10.36
CA LEU A 244 -13.67 -13.01 -10.51
C LEU A 244 -13.94 -14.36 -11.19
N VAL A 245 -12.98 -14.80 -12.00
CA VAL A 245 -13.03 -16.03 -12.77
C VAL A 245 -11.75 -16.80 -12.50
N SER A 246 -11.90 -17.99 -11.93
CA SER A 246 -10.81 -18.96 -11.78
C SER A 246 -10.52 -19.69 -13.08
N GLY A 247 -9.32 -20.25 -13.20
CA GLY A 247 -8.91 -21.10 -14.31
C GLY A 247 -7.50 -20.80 -14.82
N ASP A 248 -7.23 -21.26 -16.03
CA ASP A 248 -5.89 -21.18 -16.62
C ASP A 248 -5.71 -19.87 -17.40
N HIS A 249 -4.64 -19.16 -17.09
CA HIS A 249 -4.32 -17.88 -17.70
C HIS A 249 -2.86 -17.81 -18.15
N VAL A 250 -2.63 -17.33 -19.36
CA VAL A 250 -1.28 -17.14 -19.92
C VAL A 250 -1.09 -15.68 -20.32
N PHE A 251 -0.08 -15.05 -19.76
CA PHE A 251 0.27 -13.66 -20.05
C PHE A 251 1.71 -13.54 -20.52
N ASN A 252 1.96 -12.62 -21.44
CA ASN A 252 3.30 -12.29 -21.91
C ASN A 252 3.50 -10.79 -21.91
N ILE A 253 4.50 -10.33 -21.16
CA ILE A 253 4.85 -8.91 -21.07
C ILE A 253 5.50 -8.41 -22.37
N GLY A 254 6.09 -9.31 -23.15
CA GLY A 254 6.78 -9.02 -24.42
C GLY A 254 8.08 -8.23 -24.26
N THR A 255 8.53 -8.00 -23.02
CA THR A 255 9.78 -7.32 -22.66
C THR A 255 10.33 -7.87 -21.35
N ALA A 256 11.48 -7.38 -20.89
CA ALA A 256 12.01 -7.65 -19.56
C ALA A 256 11.27 -6.96 -18.41
N GLY A 257 9.98 -6.64 -18.55
CA GLY A 257 9.15 -6.17 -17.42
C GLY A 257 8.95 -7.29 -16.40
N SER A 258 8.82 -6.93 -15.11
CA SER A 258 8.78 -7.90 -14.02
C SER A 258 7.54 -8.78 -14.06
N VAL A 259 7.73 -10.10 -14.14
CA VAL A 259 6.65 -11.08 -14.01
C VAL A 259 6.12 -11.12 -12.58
N CYS A 260 6.98 -10.93 -11.58
CA CYS A 260 6.63 -10.97 -10.17
C CYS A 260 5.57 -9.91 -9.82
N LEU A 261 5.70 -8.71 -10.38
CA LEU A 261 4.72 -7.64 -10.17
C LEU A 261 3.34 -7.96 -10.80
N VAL A 262 3.31 -8.65 -11.94
CA VAL A 262 2.04 -9.12 -12.53
C VAL A 262 1.42 -10.18 -11.62
N LEU A 263 2.20 -11.16 -11.19
CA LEU A 263 1.72 -12.24 -10.31
C LEU A 263 1.19 -11.70 -8.97
N GLN A 264 1.91 -10.78 -8.33
CA GLN A 264 1.43 -10.12 -7.10
C GLN A 264 0.11 -9.37 -7.28
N THR A 265 -0.12 -8.79 -8.46
CA THR A 265 -1.39 -8.10 -8.77
C THR A 265 -2.57 -9.08 -8.76
N LEU A 266 -2.34 -10.34 -9.16
CA LEU A 266 -3.39 -11.35 -9.40
C LEU A 266 -3.54 -12.37 -8.26
N ALA A 267 -2.50 -12.58 -7.44
CA ALA A 267 -2.43 -13.67 -6.48
C ALA A 267 -3.60 -13.65 -5.46
N LEU A 268 -3.81 -12.53 -4.77
CA LEU A 268 -4.90 -12.43 -3.79
C LEU A 268 -6.29 -12.43 -4.43
N PRO A 269 -6.55 -11.70 -5.55
CA PRO A 269 -7.82 -11.83 -6.27
C PRO A 269 -8.15 -13.27 -6.65
N LEU A 270 -7.21 -14.02 -7.23
CA LEU A 270 -7.46 -15.42 -7.62
C LEU A 270 -7.64 -16.34 -6.41
N ALA A 271 -6.92 -16.10 -5.32
CA ALA A 271 -7.11 -16.84 -4.08
C ALA A 271 -8.53 -16.68 -3.49
N MET A 272 -9.17 -15.55 -3.77
CA MET A 272 -10.53 -15.21 -3.31
C MET A 272 -11.60 -15.50 -4.36
N ALA A 273 -11.24 -16.07 -5.53
CA ALA A 273 -12.17 -16.37 -6.61
C ALA A 273 -13.01 -17.64 -6.37
N GLY A 274 -12.68 -18.44 -5.34
CA GLY A 274 -13.41 -19.65 -4.94
C GLY A 274 -13.10 -20.89 -5.78
N GLY A 275 -12.17 -20.81 -6.73
CA GLY A 275 -11.74 -21.94 -7.56
C GLY A 275 -10.25 -21.90 -7.88
N ALA A 276 -9.68 -23.08 -8.17
CA ALA A 276 -8.27 -23.21 -8.48
C ALA A 276 -7.90 -22.50 -9.80
N SER A 277 -6.69 -21.93 -9.86
CA SER A 277 -6.20 -21.21 -11.03
C SER A 277 -4.72 -21.50 -11.27
N GLU A 278 -4.31 -21.59 -12.53
CA GLU A 278 -2.91 -21.61 -12.93
C GLU A 278 -2.61 -20.37 -13.79
N VAL A 279 -1.63 -19.58 -13.39
CA VAL A 279 -1.22 -18.38 -14.12
C VAL A 279 0.22 -18.51 -14.57
N THR A 280 0.43 -18.57 -15.89
CA THR A 280 1.75 -18.51 -16.50
C THR A 280 2.06 -17.09 -16.98
N VAL A 281 3.15 -16.49 -16.50
CA VAL A 281 3.60 -15.17 -16.96
C VAL A 281 5.01 -15.25 -17.54
N ALA A 282 5.17 -14.73 -18.76
CA ALA A 282 6.47 -14.59 -19.43
C ALA A 282 6.97 -13.13 -19.42
N GLY A 283 8.26 -12.94 -19.13
CA GLY A 283 8.89 -11.62 -19.00
C GLY A 283 10.25 -11.65 -18.28
N GLY A 284 10.58 -10.61 -17.53
CA GLY A 284 11.76 -10.56 -16.66
C GLY A 284 11.48 -11.17 -15.29
N THR A 285 12.33 -12.11 -14.85
CA THR A 285 12.24 -12.75 -13.52
C THR A 285 13.29 -12.22 -12.54
N HIS A 286 14.39 -11.69 -13.08
CA HIS A 286 15.48 -11.07 -12.30
C HIS A 286 15.69 -9.65 -12.85
N THR A 287 14.82 -8.74 -12.40
CA THR A 287 14.73 -7.37 -12.94
C THR A 287 15.15 -6.34 -11.91
N ARG A 288 15.67 -5.22 -12.38
CA ARG A 288 15.89 -4.04 -11.53
C ARG A 288 14.57 -3.39 -11.14
N TRP A 289 14.57 -2.68 -10.01
CA TRP A 289 13.44 -1.85 -9.53
C TRP A 289 12.13 -2.63 -9.32
N ALA A 290 12.22 -3.93 -9.14
CA ALA A 290 11.10 -4.82 -8.84
C ALA A 290 11.64 -6.03 -8.05
N PRO A 291 10.83 -6.65 -7.19
CA PRO A 291 11.24 -7.87 -6.50
C PRO A 291 11.55 -8.97 -7.54
N PRO A 292 12.76 -9.55 -7.52
CA PRO A 292 13.07 -10.69 -8.38
C PRO A 292 12.40 -11.96 -7.86
N PHE A 293 12.38 -13.02 -8.67
CA PHE A 293 11.73 -14.28 -8.33
C PHE A 293 12.15 -14.85 -6.97
N PRO A 294 13.44 -14.91 -6.58
CA PRO A 294 13.84 -15.43 -5.27
C PRO A 294 13.23 -14.66 -4.11
N PHE A 295 13.09 -13.33 -4.22
CA PHE A 295 12.41 -12.52 -3.20
C PHE A 295 10.94 -12.96 -3.04
N LEU A 296 10.24 -13.08 -4.17
CA LEU A 296 8.82 -13.44 -4.13
C LEU A 296 8.62 -14.87 -3.58
N ALA A 297 9.47 -15.81 -4.00
CA ALA A 297 9.37 -17.22 -3.63
C ALA A 297 9.82 -17.53 -2.19
N GLU A 298 10.87 -16.86 -1.69
CA GLU A 298 11.46 -17.20 -0.39
C GLU A 298 11.03 -16.24 0.74
N ALA A 299 10.64 -14.99 0.47
CA ALA A 299 10.21 -14.04 1.50
C ALA A 299 8.69 -13.81 1.51
N TRP A 300 8.10 -13.44 0.37
CA TRP A 300 6.69 -13.04 0.32
C TRP A 300 5.73 -14.24 0.34
N LEU A 301 5.99 -15.25 -0.49
CA LEU A 301 5.13 -16.43 -0.64
C LEU A 301 4.88 -17.15 0.70
N PRO A 302 5.90 -17.43 1.54
CA PRO A 302 5.67 -18.12 2.81
C PRO A 302 4.78 -17.33 3.79
N LEU A 303 4.83 -15.99 3.76
CA LEU A 303 3.97 -15.16 4.60
C LEU A 303 2.52 -15.20 4.11
N VAL A 304 2.31 -15.14 2.79
CA VAL A 304 0.98 -15.24 2.20
C VAL A 304 0.36 -16.63 2.43
N GLN A 305 1.17 -17.69 2.36
CA GLN A 305 0.77 -19.04 2.76
C GLN A 305 0.42 -19.14 4.25
N ARG A 306 1.23 -18.52 5.13
CA ARG A 306 0.95 -18.46 6.57
C ARG A 306 -0.37 -17.73 6.88
N MET A 307 -0.75 -16.76 6.05
CA MET A 307 -2.05 -16.09 6.10
C MET A 307 -3.21 -16.96 5.55
N GLY A 308 -2.94 -18.19 5.13
CA GLY A 308 -3.96 -19.17 4.74
C GLY A 308 -4.22 -19.29 3.24
N VAL A 309 -3.38 -18.68 2.39
CA VAL A 309 -3.52 -18.80 0.94
C VAL A 309 -2.81 -20.05 0.43
N ASP A 310 -3.54 -20.94 -0.26
CA ASP A 310 -2.94 -22.03 -1.03
C ASP A 310 -2.35 -21.48 -2.33
N LEU A 311 -1.05 -21.20 -2.31
CA LEU A 311 -0.31 -20.57 -3.40
C LEU A 311 1.03 -21.27 -3.59
N SER A 312 1.44 -21.47 -4.83
CA SER A 312 2.81 -21.90 -5.16
C SER A 312 3.37 -21.13 -6.35
N LEU A 313 4.70 -21.06 -6.44
CA LEU A 313 5.42 -20.35 -7.51
C LEU A 313 6.54 -21.24 -8.05
N GLU A 314 6.59 -21.43 -9.36
CA GLU A 314 7.62 -22.19 -10.05
C GLU A 314 8.33 -21.36 -11.11
N LEU A 315 9.66 -21.25 -11.01
CA LEU A 315 10.49 -20.64 -12.04
C LEU A 315 10.79 -21.66 -13.15
N ARG A 316 10.07 -21.56 -14.28
CA ARG A 316 10.29 -22.39 -15.47
C ARG A 316 11.48 -21.93 -16.31
N GLY A 317 11.85 -20.64 -16.22
CA GLY A 317 12.99 -20.10 -16.94
C GLY A 317 13.41 -18.73 -16.43
N ALA A 318 14.71 -18.47 -16.38
CA ALA A 318 15.23 -17.18 -15.97
C ALA A 318 15.12 -16.15 -17.11
N GLY A 319 14.84 -14.90 -16.75
CA GLY A 319 14.76 -13.78 -17.68
C GLY A 319 15.40 -12.55 -17.06
N PHE A 320 16.48 -12.08 -17.68
CA PHE A 320 17.24 -10.91 -17.24
C PHE A 320 17.03 -9.75 -18.21
N TYR A 321 17.08 -8.51 -17.70
CA TYR A 321 17.09 -7.33 -18.55
C TYR A 321 18.39 -7.30 -19.40
N PRO A 322 18.35 -6.92 -20.69
CA PRO A 322 17.19 -6.42 -21.45
C PRO A 322 16.36 -7.49 -22.17
N ALA A 323 16.86 -8.73 -22.27
CA ALA A 323 16.23 -9.78 -23.09
C ALA A 323 14.87 -10.24 -22.54
N GLY A 324 14.73 -10.35 -21.22
CA GLY A 324 13.54 -10.94 -20.59
C GLY A 324 13.43 -12.42 -20.94
N GLY A 325 12.23 -12.85 -21.33
CA GLY A 325 11.97 -14.22 -21.81
C GLY A 325 12.01 -15.31 -20.74
N GLY A 326 12.09 -14.93 -19.47
CA GLY A 326 11.85 -15.83 -18.35
C GLY A 326 10.38 -16.15 -18.20
N LYS A 327 10.07 -17.18 -17.40
CA LYS A 327 8.72 -17.67 -17.21
C LYS A 327 8.53 -18.15 -15.76
N VAL A 328 7.43 -17.72 -15.16
CA VAL A 328 6.99 -18.19 -13.84
C VAL A 328 5.56 -18.70 -13.95
N VAL A 329 5.31 -19.82 -13.30
CA VAL A 329 3.96 -20.40 -13.13
C VAL A 329 3.55 -20.17 -11.68
N MET A 330 2.35 -19.64 -11.48
CA MET A 330 1.72 -19.48 -10.18
C MET A 330 0.48 -20.37 -10.13
N THR A 331 0.43 -21.28 -9.17
CA THR A 331 -0.75 -22.12 -8.94
C THR A 331 -1.44 -21.64 -7.67
N VAL A 332 -2.75 -21.42 -7.77
CA VAL A 332 -3.61 -20.98 -6.68
C VAL A 332 -4.65 -22.06 -6.43
N GLY A 333 -4.75 -22.55 -5.20
CA GLY A 333 -5.75 -23.54 -4.81
C GLY A 333 -7.15 -22.92 -4.65
N ALA A 334 -8.16 -23.79 -4.52
CA ALA A 334 -9.51 -23.37 -4.17
C ALA A 334 -9.57 -23.08 -2.66
N GLY A 335 -9.28 -21.84 -2.28
CA GLY A 335 -9.41 -21.38 -0.90
C GLY A 335 -10.85 -20.98 -0.58
N GLU A 336 -11.36 -21.42 0.57
CA GLU A 336 -12.72 -21.09 1.06
C GLU A 336 -12.73 -20.11 2.25
N GLY A 337 -11.65 -19.36 2.49
CA GLY A 337 -11.52 -18.52 3.69
C GLY A 337 -10.85 -17.16 3.46
N GLY A 338 -11.16 -16.20 4.33
CA GLY A 338 -10.46 -14.92 4.40
C GLY A 338 -9.02 -15.06 4.90
N LEU A 339 -8.20 -14.04 4.67
CA LEU A 339 -6.81 -14.04 5.14
C LEU A 339 -6.74 -14.03 6.66
N LYS A 340 -5.88 -14.89 7.23
CA LYS A 340 -5.58 -14.90 8.65
C LYS A 340 -4.70 -13.69 9.02
N PRO A 341 -4.91 -13.10 10.21
CA PRO A 341 -4.05 -12.03 10.72
C PRO A 341 -2.58 -12.44 10.78
N LEU A 342 -1.70 -11.46 10.54
CA LEU A 342 -0.25 -11.64 10.58
C LEU A 342 0.37 -10.72 11.64
N TYR A 343 1.11 -11.31 12.58
CA TYR A 343 1.82 -10.60 13.66
C TYR A 343 3.31 -10.92 13.58
N LEU A 344 4.12 -9.92 13.28
CA LEU A 344 5.59 -10.03 13.16
C LEU A 344 6.24 -9.02 14.11
N ASP A 345 6.40 -9.41 15.37
CA ASP A 345 6.85 -8.50 16.43
C ASP A 345 8.39 -8.35 16.47
N SER A 346 9.15 -9.34 15.99
CA SER A 346 10.61 -9.36 16.04
C SER A 346 11.20 -10.11 14.83
N PRO A 347 12.39 -9.68 14.32
CA PRO A 347 13.11 -10.42 13.29
C PRO A 347 13.62 -11.79 13.74
N GLY A 348 13.66 -12.05 15.05
CA GLY A 348 14.51 -13.09 15.65
C GLY A 348 15.94 -12.55 15.88
N GLN A 349 16.66 -13.10 16.85
CA GLN A 349 18.05 -12.70 17.16
C GLN A 349 19.03 -13.85 16.87
N PRO A 350 20.27 -13.60 16.42
CA PRO A 350 21.31 -14.63 16.34
C PRO A 350 21.45 -15.40 17.68
N PRO A 351 21.70 -16.72 17.66
CA PRO A 351 22.07 -17.55 16.51
C PRO A 351 20.87 -18.13 15.73
N SER A 352 19.63 -17.68 15.96
CA SER A 352 18.43 -18.22 15.31
C SER A 352 18.25 -17.85 13.82
N LEU A 353 19.24 -17.21 13.20
CA LEU A 353 19.20 -16.74 11.82
C LEU A 353 20.16 -17.57 10.97
N GLU A 354 19.63 -18.33 10.01
CA GLU A 354 20.44 -18.98 8.99
C GLU A 354 20.61 -18.04 7.79
N VAL A 355 21.86 -17.81 7.37
CA VAL A 355 22.17 -16.88 6.28
C VAL A 355 22.83 -17.61 5.12
N ASP A 356 22.17 -17.58 3.96
CA ASP A 356 22.68 -18.12 2.70
C ASP A 356 22.92 -16.99 1.69
N LEU A 357 24.00 -17.09 0.92
CA LEU A 357 24.22 -16.24 -0.24
C LEU A 357 24.23 -17.08 -1.50
N LYS A 358 23.49 -16.61 -2.51
CA LYS A 358 23.42 -17.25 -3.81
C LYS A 358 23.64 -16.23 -4.92
N ALA A 359 24.60 -16.50 -5.79
CA ALA A 359 24.87 -15.72 -6.99
C ALA A 359 24.64 -16.56 -8.24
N VAL A 360 24.04 -15.96 -9.25
CA VAL A 360 23.70 -16.63 -10.50
C VAL A 360 24.15 -15.83 -11.70
N VAL A 361 24.65 -16.54 -12.71
CA VAL A 361 25.05 -15.98 -13.99
C VAL A 361 24.31 -16.67 -15.13
N SER A 362 24.17 -15.98 -16.26
CA SER A 362 23.67 -16.54 -17.51
C SER A 362 24.43 -15.91 -18.66
N ASN A 363 24.96 -16.72 -19.59
CA ASN A 363 25.71 -16.27 -20.77
C ASN A 363 26.84 -15.27 -20.49
N ILE A 364 27.46 -15.37 -19.31
CA ILE A 364 28.63 -14.60 -18.87
C ILE A 364 29.54 -15.49 -17.99
N PRO A 365 30.82 -15.13 -17.76
CA PRO A 365 31.75 -15.97 -17.00
C PRO A 365 31.33 -16.21 -15.54
N GLU A 366 31.41 -17.46 -15.08
CA GLU A 366 31.07 -17.85 -13.69
C GLU A 366 31.95 -17.17 -12.62
N GLY A 367 33.17 -16.77 -12.99
CA GLY A 367 34.05 -15.99 -12.11
C GLY A 367 33.47 -14.64 -11.67
N ILE A 368 32.37 -14.16 -12.29
CA ILE A 368 31.61 -13.01 -11.79
C ILE A 368 30.91 -13.39 -10.48
N ALA A 369 30.03 -14.40 -10.48
CA ALA A 369 29.30 -14.85 -9.28
C ALA A 369 30.24 -15.14 -8.09
N ARG A 370 31.41 -15.75 -8.33
CA ARG A 370 32.38 -16.04 -7.27
C ARG A 370 32.91 -14.76 -6.60
N ARG A 371 33.22 -13.72 -7.39
CA ARG A 371 33.70 -12.43 -6.87
C ARG A 371 32.62 -11.68 -6.11
N GLU A 372 31.37 -11.79 -6.52
CA GLU A 372 30.22 -11.22 -5.80
C GLU A 372 30.05 -11.87 -4.43
N LEU A 373 30.05 -13.21 -4.40
CA LEU A 373 29.92 -13.98 -3.16
C LEU A 373 31.08 -13.69 -2.21
N GLN A 374 32.31 -13.61 -2.73
CA GLN A 374 33.48 -13.31 -1.93
C GLN A 374 33.41 -11.90 -1.32
N ALA A 375 33.11 -10.87 -2.14
CA ALA A 375 33.02 -9.50 -1.65
C ALA A 375 31.91 -9.33 -0.59
N ALA A 376 30.77 -10.01 -0.78
CA ALA A 376 29.68 -10.01 0.19
C ALA A 376 30.10 -10.72 1.49
N ALA A 377 30.71 -11.91 1.40
CA ALA A 377 31.17 -12.67 2.57
C ALA A 377 32.24 -11.92 3.38
N GLU A 378 33.17 -11.25 2.69
CA GLU A 378 34.21 -10.42 3.31
C GLU A 378 33.61 -9.28 4.14
N LEU A 379 32.58 -8.59 3.63
CA LEU A 379 31.90 -7.51 4.39
C LEU A 379 31.13 -8.05 5.60
N LEU A 380 30.52 -9.24 5.47
CA LEU A 380 29.74 -9.85 6.54
C LEU A 380 30.61 -10.42 7.66
N GLY A 381 31.86 -10.77 7.36
CA GLY A 381 32.83 -11.28 8.34
C GLY A 381 32.45 -12.61 8.98
N ASP A 382 31.51 -13.36 8.38
CA ASP A 382 30.96 -14.60 8.92
C ASP A 382 31.40 -15.80 8.07
N THR A 383 32.15 -16.71 8.68
CA THR A 383 32.67 -17.92 8.02
C THR A 383 31.64 -19.04 7.92
N SER A 384 30.47 -18.91 8.57
CA SER A 384 29.40 -19.91 8.55
C SER A 384 28.42 -19.75 7.36
N LEU A 385 28.58 -18.68 6.58
CA LEU A 385 27.74 -18.39 5.42
C LEU A 385 27.82 -19.50 4.37
N ARG A 386 26.65 -19.99 3.94
CA ARG A 386 26.58 -20.92 2.81
C ARG A 386 26.62 -20.13 1.51
N LEU A 387 27.72 -20.27 0.76
CA LEU A 387 27.90 -19.59 -0.53
C LEU A 387 27.57 -20.55 -1.68
N GLN A 388 26.69 -20.14 -2.58
CA GLN A 388 26.29 -20.94 -3.74
C GLN A 388 26.40 -20.13 -5.03
N SER A 389 27.10 -20.65 -6.04
CA SER A 389 27.05 -20.15 -7.41
C SER A 389 26.24 -21.09 -8.31
N GLN A 390 25.47 -20.52 -9.25
CA GLN A 390 24.74 -21.33 -10.23
C GLN A 390 24.71 -20.65 -11.60
N THR A 391 24.93 -21.41 -12.67
CA THR A 391 24.65 -20.94 -14.03
C THR A 391 23.21 -21.24 -14.41
N LEU A 392 22.44 -20.21 -14.73
CA LEU A 392 21.05 -20.33 -15.21
C LEU A 392 20.98 -20.23 -16.73
N ARG A 393 20.07 -20.99 -17.33
CA ARG A 393 19.72 -20.82 -18.74
C ARG A 393 18.75 -19.64 -18.88
N SER A 394 19.08 -18.70 -19.76
CA SER A 394 18.19 -17.61 -20.16
C SER A 394 18.51 -17.17 -21.59
N PRO A 395 17.60 -16.43 -22.26
CA PRO A 395 17.83 -15.97 -23.64
C PRO A 395 18.98 -14.96 -23.84
N GLY A 396 19.54 -14.41 -22.76
CA GLY A 396 20.56 -13.36 -22.86
C GLY A 396 21.54 -13.36 -21.69
N PRO A 397 22.49 -12.41 -21.65
CA PRO A 397 23.38 -12.26 -20.51
C PRO A 397 22.60 -11.83 -19.27
N GLY A 398 22.98 -12.34 -18.11
CA GLY A 398 22.28 -12.11 -16.86
C GLY A 398 23.15 -12.36 -15.65
N ASN A 399 22.92 -11.58 -14.60
CA ASN A 399 23.60 -11.70 -13.33
C ASN A 399 22.71 -11.24 -12.18
N ALA A 400 22.63 -12.02 -11.11
CA ALA A 400 21.96 -11.61 -9.88
C ALA A 400 22.59 -12.30 -8.67
N ILE A 401 22.60 -11.61 -7.54
CA ILE A 401 22.97 -12.18 -6.25
C ILE A 401 21.87 -11.85 -5.24
N TRP A 402 21.63 -12.77 -4.32
CA TRP A 402 20.77 -12.53 -3.18
C TRP A 402 21.28 -13.22 -1.93
N LEU A 403 20.85 -12.66 -0.80
CA LEU A 403 21.10 -13.16 0.55
C LEU A 403 19.75 -13.47 1.17
N THR A 404 19.58 -14.72 1.61
CA THR A 404 18.37 -15.20 2.30
C THR A 404 18.69 -15.35 3.78
N VAL A 405 17.89 -14.71 4.63
CA VAL A 405 17.95 -14.83 6.10
C VAL A 405 16.72 -15.59 6.56
N ARG A 406 16.89 -16.82 7.05
CA ARG A 406 15.78 -17.60 7.61
C ARG A 406 15.76 -17.41 9.11
N GLY A 407 14.75 -16.68 9.59
CA GLY A 407 14.46 -16.53 11.01
C GLY A 407 13.23 -17.35 11.43
N PRO A 408 12.95 -17.40 12.74
CA PRO A 408 11.86 -18.21 13.28
C PRO A 408 10.46 -17.73 12.86
N ALA A 409 10.29 -16.43 12.60
CA ALA A 409 8.99 -15.84 12.25
C ALA A 409 8.87 -15.44 10.78
N VAL A 410 9.99 -15.09 10.15
CA VAL A 410 10.03 -14.48 8.82
C VAL A 410 11.35 -14.77 8.12
N THR A 411 11.27 -15.01 6.82
CA THR A 411 12.43 -15.09 5.93
C THR A 411 12.60 -13.74 5.23
N GLN A 412 13.79 -13.16 5.27
CA GLN A 412 14.14 -11.98 4.50
C GLN A 412 14.98 -12.35 3.28
N VAL A 413 14.82 -11.59 2.20
CA VAL A 413 15.65 -11.73 1.00
C VAL A 413 16.14 -10.35 0.57
N PHE A 414 17.45 -10.20 0.45
CA PHE A 414 18.11 -9.00 -0.08
C PHE A 414 18.72 -9.34 -1.42
N THR A 415 18.51 -8.50 -2.44
CA THR A 415 18.93 -8.82 -3.82
C THR A 415 19.71 -7.68 -4.45
N ALA A 416 20.62 -8.01 -5.37
CA ALA A 416 21.23 -7.07 -6.29
C ALA A 416 21.32 -7.72 -7.68
N ILE A 417 21.24 -6.88 -8.71
CA ILE A 417 21.27 -7.31 -10.12
C ILE A 417 22.53 -6.72 -10.75
N GLY A 418 23.30 -7.54 -11.45
CA GLY A 418 24.48 -7.07 -12.16
C GLY A 418 24.11 -6.15 -13.32
N GLU A 419 24.99 -5.20 -13.63
CA GLU A 419 24.79 -4.25 -14.72
C GLU A 419 26.04 -4.13 -15.59
N LYS A 420 25.84 -3.82 -16.86
CA LYS A 420 26.95 -3.53 -17.76
C LYS A 420 27.74 -2.32 -17.23
N GLY A 421 29.04 -2.52 -17.01
CA GLY A 421 29.94 -1.50 -16.48
C GLY A 421 30.04 -1.44 -14.96
N LYS A 422 29.20 -2.19 -14.22
CA LYS A 422 29.27 -2.30 -12.78
C LYS A 422 30.17 -3.48 -12.38
N ARG A 423 31.00 -3.28 -11.36
CA ARG A 423 31.91 -4.33 -10.89
C ARG A 423 31.16 -5.41 -10.11
N ALA A 424 31.63 -6.66 -10.20
CA ALA A 424 31.08 -7.78 -9.44
C ALA A 424 31.17 -7.50 -7.92
N GLU A 425 32.31 -6.99 -7.46
CA GLU A 425 32.51 -6.73 -6.03
C GLU A 425 31.49 -5.71 -5.50
N GLU A 426 31.18 -4.66 -6.27
CA GLU A 426 30.14 -3.67 -5.93
C GLU A 426 28.75 -4.31 -5.83
N VAL A 427 28.40 -5.24 -6.72
CA VAL A 427 27.11 -5.96 -6.69
C VAL A 427 27.01 -6.84 -5.45
N GLY A 428 28.09 -7.52 -5.06
CA GLY A 428 28.15 -8.31 -3.82
C GLY A 428 28.01 -7.44 -2.57
N LEU A 429 28.74 -6.33 -2.51
CA LEU A 429 28.68 -5.39 -1.39
C LEU A 429 27.28 -4.79 -1.21
N GLU A 430 26.56 -4.49 -2.28
CA GLU A 430 25.19 -3.95 -2.17
C GLU A 430 24.21 -4.87 -1.43
N VAL A 431 24.29 -6.19 -1.66
CA VAL A 431 23.43 -7.14 -0.95
C VAL A 431 23.82 -7.23 0.52
N ALA A 432 25.12 -7.33 0.79
CA ALA A 432 25.62 -7.42 2.16
C ALA A 432 25.31 -6.15 2.97
N SER A 433 25.49 -4.96 2.39
CA SER A 433 25.13 -3.68 3.05
C SER A 433 23.65 -3.61 3.38
N ARG A 434 22.74 -3.97 2.46
CA ARG A 434 21.29 -3.97 2.73
C ARG A 434 20.90 -4.91 3.85
N PHE A 435 21.55 -6.07 3.94
CA PHE A 435 21.35 -6.99 5.05
C PHE A 435 21.84 -6.39 6.36
N VAL A 436 23.04 -5.80 6.40
CA VAL A 436 23.60 -5.13 7.58
C VAL A 436 22.68 -4.02 8.06
N ASP A 437 22.22 -3.15 7.17
CA ASP A 437 21.30 -2.05 7.48
C ASP A 437 20.01 -2.55 8.12
N TRP A 438 19.42 -3.61 7.57
CA TRP A 438 18.21 -4.21 8.14
C TRP A 438 18.49 -4.91 9.47
N ARG A 439 19.55 -5.71 9.56
CA ARG A 439 19.95 -6.42 10.80
C ARG A 439 20.13 -5.42 11.94
N ASP A 440 20.82 -4.32 11.69
CA ASP A 440 21.13 -3.32 12.70
C ASP A 440 19.88 -2.49 13.08
N SER A 441 18.87 -2.41 12.20
CA SER A 441 17.57 -1.81 12.52
C SER A 441 16.75 -2.61 13.54
N GLN A 442 17.01 -3.92 13.70
CA GLN A 442 16.25 -4.82 14.58
C GLN A 442 14.73 -4.83 14.29
N THR A 443 14.33 -4.60 13.04
CA THR A 443 12.93 -4.58 12.61
C THR A 443 12.51 -5.92 12.01
N SER A 444 11.25 -6.30 12.18
CA SER A 444 10.76 -7.62 11.75
C SER A 444 10.83 -7.83 10.24
N VAL A 445 10.60 -6.79 9.44
CA VAL A 445 10.56 -6.88 7.97
C VAL A 445 11.45 -5.85 7.29
N CYS A 446 12.05 -6.25 6.16
CA CYS A 446 12.82 -5.32 5.33
C CYS A 446 11.91 -4.31 4.61
N GLN A 447 12.52 -3.23 4.09
CA GLN A 447 11.80 -2.14 3.41
C GLN A 447 10.88 -2.59 2.27
N HIS A 448 11.26 -3.61 1.49
CA HIS A 448 10.47 -4.06 0.34
C HIS A 448 9.32 -4.98 0.74
N LEU A 449 9.47 -5.73 1.83
CA LEU A 449 8.41 -6.59 2.35
C LEU A 449 7.36 -5.75 3.08
N THR A 450 7.78 -4.63 3.67
CA THR A 450 6.91 -3.62 4.31
C THR A 450 5.76 -3.20 3.40
N ASP A 451 6.03 -2.71 2.18
CA ASP A 451 4.96 -2.27 1.27
C ASP A 451 4.13 -3.45 0.73
N GLN A 452 4.74 -4.63 0.53
CA GLN A 452 4.06 -5.80 -0.04
C GLN A 452 3.11 -6.49 0.93
N LEU A 453 3.30 -6.32 2.25
CA LEU A 453 2.42 -6.88 3.27
C LEU A 453 1.21 -6.00 3.59
N MET A 454 1.24 -4.70 3.25
CA MET A 454 0.16 -3.77 3.62
C MET A 454 -1.21 -4.17 3.06
N ILE A 455 -1.28 -4.61 1.80
CA ILE A 455 -2.55 -5.06 1.19
C ILE A 455 -3.04 -6.37 1.85
N PRO A 456 -2.24 -7.45 1.93
CA PRO A 456 -2.63 -8.65 2.68
C PRO A 456 -3.08 -8.36 4.11
N LEU A 457 -2.33 -7.53 4.84
CA LEU A 457 -2.61 -7.17 6.23
C LEU A 457 -3.96 -6.43 6.35
N ALA A 458 -4.18 -5.46 5.47
CA ALA A 458 -5.44 -4.74 5.42
C ALA A 458 -6.61 -5.67 5.13
N LEU A 459 -6.48 -6.61 4.19
CA LEU A 459 -7.51 -7.59 3.84
C LEU A 459 -7.81 -8.59 4.97
N ALA A 460 -6.79 -9.01 5.72
CA ALA A 460 -6.95 -9.86 6.90
C ALA A 460 -7.72 -9.18 8.04
N GLY A 461 -7.87 -7.85 8.01
CA GLY A 461 -8.67 -7.09 8.99
C GLY A 461 -8.01 -6.93 10.36
N SER A 462 -6.82 -7.50 10.58
CA SER A 462 -5.96 -7.21 11.71
C SER A 462 -4.54 -7.71 11.47
N GLY A 463 -3.60 -7.22 12.27
CA GLY A 463 -2.20 -7.63 12.26
C GLY A 463 -1.27 -6.44 12.41
N ARG A 464 0.01 -6.72 12.60
CA ARG A 464 1.06 -5.70 12.70
C ARG A 464 2.43 -6.29 12.39
N PHE A 465 3.35 -5.42 12.01
CA PHE A 465 4.76 -5.75 11.87
C PHE A 465 5.62 -4.51 12.11
N SER A 466 6.87 -4.71 12.54
CA SER A 466 7.86 -3.62 12.65
C SER A 466 8.74 -3.53 11.40
N CYS A 467 9.05 -2.31 10.96
CA CYS A 467 9.86 -2.01 9.78
C CYS A 467 10.78 -0.81 10.03
N GLN A 468 11.73 -0.60 9.10
CA GLN A 468 12.45 0.67 8.98
C GLN A 468 11.50 1.79 8.52
N GLU A 469 12.01 2.99 8.28
CA GLU A 469 11.21 4.11 7.78
C GLU A 469 10.38 3.72 6.54
N PRO A 470 9.04 3.89 6.57
CA PRO A 470 8.19 3.52 5.47
C PRO A 470 8.57 4.27 4.19
N THR A 471 8.70 3.51 3.10
CA THR A 471 9.05 4.07 1.80
C THR A 471 7.88 4.85 1.18
N MET A 472 8.13 5.60 0.11
CA MET A 472 7.04 6.21 -0.65
C MET A 472 6.04 5.18 -1.22
N HIS A 473 6.47 3.94 -1.48
CA HIS A 473 5.55 2.86 -1.85
C HIS A 473 4.63 2.48 -0.70
N SER A 474 5.16 2.44 0.53
CA SER A 474 4.42 2.17 1.74
C SER A 474 3.34 3.23 1.98
N TRP A 475 3.70 4.52 1.92
CA TRP A 475 2.72 5.62 2.04
C TRP A 475 1.65 5.59 0.95
N THR A 476 2.05 5.33 -0.28
CA THR A 476 1.11 5.15 -1.40
C THR A 476 0.12 4.01 -1.13
N ASN A 477 0.58 2.88 -0.60
CA ASN A 477 -0.29 1.76 -0.28
C ASN A 477 -1.27 2.09 0.85
N ILE A 478 -0.86 2.85 1.87
CA ILE A 478 -1.76 3.30 2.95
C ILE A 478 -2.95 4.09 2.38
N GLU A 479 -2.68 5.07 1.52
CA GLU A 479 -3.71 5.90 0.90
C GLU A 479 -4.66 5.06 0.02
N VAL A 480 -4.09 4.23 -0.86
CA VAL A 480 -4.89 3.42 -1.80
C VAL A 480 -5.71 2.37 -1.05
N VAL A 481 -5.16 1.71 -0.03
CA VAL A 481 -5.91 0.77 0.82
C VAL A 481 -7.08 1.49 1.50
N GLY A 482 -6.85 2.65 2.10
CA GLY A 482 -7.89 3.43 2.75
C GLY A 482 -9.01 3.85 1.79
N ALA A 483 -8.64 4.28 0.58
CA ALA A 483 -9.61 4.69 -0.44
C ALA A 483 -10.55 3.55 -0.89
N PHE A 484 -10.03 2.33 -1.05
CA PHE A 484 -10.83 1.18 -1.48
C PHE A 484 -11.58 0.48 -0.33
N THR A 485 -10.97 0.36 0.85
CA THR A 485 -11.49 -0.49 1.92
C THR A 485 -12.08 0.27 3.10
N GLY A 486 -11.83 1.58 3.22
CA GLY A 486 -12.13 2.38 4.41
C GLY A 486 -11.25 2.06 5.62
N ARG A 487 -10.41 1.02 5.56
CA ARG A 487 -9.52 0.60 6.65
C ARG A 487 -8.30 1.53 6.73
N LYS A 488 -7.85 1.84 7.93
CA LYS A 488 -6.73 2.75 8.17
C LYS A 488 -5.52 1.96 8.62
N LEU A 489 -4.51 1.84 7.75
CA LEU A 489 -3.19 1.38 8.17
C LEU A 489 -2.51 2.50 8.96
N LEU A 490 -2.16 2.21 10.20
CA LEU A 490 -1.49 3.13 11.11
C LEU A 490 0.01 2.89 11.08
N VAL A 491 0.77 3.98 11.14
CA VAL A 491 2.22 3.98 11.26
C VAL A 491 2.58 4.64 12.58
N CYS A 492 3.22 3.89 13.47
CA CYS A 492 3.67 4.37 14.77
C CYS A 492 5.20 4.43 14.80
N ASP A 493 5.77 5.59 15.11
CA ASP A 493 7.22 5.73 15.35
C ASP A 493 7.58 5.10 16.72
N LEU A 494 8.46 4.10 16.70
CA LEU A 494 8.95 3.39 17.88
C LEU A 494 10.30 3.95 18.38
N GLY A 495 10.83 4.98 17.73
CA GLY A 495 12.13 5.56 17.99
C GLY A 495 13.29 4.76 17.40
N GLY A 496 14.42 5.45 17.17
CA GLY A 496 15.65 4.83 16.65
C GLY A 496 15.54 4.38 15.19
N GLY A 497 14.70 5.05 14.37
CA GLY A 497 14.48 4.69 12.96
C GLY A 497 13.60 3.45 12.76
N ARG A 498 12.89 3.01 13.80
CA ARG A 498 11.97 1.86 13.76
C ARG A 498 10.53 2.33 13.79
N PHE A 499 9.70 1.67 13.01
CA PHE A 499 8.28 1.96 12.89
C PHE A 499 7.47 0.68 13.04
N GLU A 500 6.24 0.80 13.50
CA GLU A 500 5.24 -0.26 13.46
C GLU A 500 4.16 0.11 12.45
N VAL A 501 3.82 -0.84 11.59
CA VAL A 501 2.65 -0.76 10.71
C VAL A 501 1.61 -1.75 11.22
N GLY A 502 0.39 -1.27 11.44
CA GLY A 502 -0.73 -2.08 11.91
C GLY A 502 -2.07 -1.61 11.37
N LEU A 503 -3.11 -2.41 11.57
CA LEU A 503 -4.50 -2.03 11.27
C LEU A 503 -5.25 -1.58 12.52
#